data_AF-A0A969KJB1-F1
#
_entry.id   AF-A0A969KJB1-F1
#
_cell.length_a   1.000
_cell.length_b   1.000
_cell.length_c   1.000
_cell.angle_alpha   90.00
_cell.angle_beta   90.00
_cell.angle_gamma   90.00
#
_symmetry.space_group_name_H-M   'P 1'
#
loop_
_entity.id
_entity.type
_entity.pdbx_description
1 polymer ?
#
loop_
_entity_poly.entity_id
_entity_poly.type
_entity_poly.pdbx_seq_one_letter_code
_entity_poly.pdbx_strand_id
1 'polypeptide(L)'
;MYPNVHFILKKLIGWDAPLIFSVIQTYGLFLAITFVVGAVIIYKELKRKYNDGLLNEVTVTVNPQNDLIINGVIGFIFGYKLLHIVLDYSTFVQNPQAFVFSSEGSVLGGLLLGAIMAGAKYLDIRKNDLKKEIIQKKPYDLIGDMVVIAAILGF
;
A
#
# COMPACT_ATOMS: atom_id res chain seq x y z
N MET A 1 -26.07 -4.64 8.47
CA MET A 1 -24.62 -4.35 8.40
C MET A 1 -24.40 -3.25 7.37
N TYR A 2 -23.32 -2.47 7.46
CA TYR A 2 -22.93 -1.48 6.43
C TYR A 2 -21.84 -2.09 5.56
N PRO A 3 -22.15 -2.72 4.42
CA PRO A 3 -21.16 -3.46 3.65
C PRO A 3 -20.12 -2.54 2.99
N ASN A 4 -20.51 -1.32 2.61
CA ASN A 4 -19.63 -0.35 1.95
C ASN A 4 -19.91 1.09 2.39
N VAL A 5 -19.05 2.01 1.95
CA VAL A 5 -19.10 3.43 2.32
C VAL A 5 -20.40 4.11 1.87
N HIS A 6 -21.00 3.71 0.74
CA HIS A 6 -22.30 4.23 0.31
C HIS A 6 -23.37 4.08 1.42
N PHE A 7 -23.49 2.88 2.01
CA PHE A 7 -24.47 2.66 3.08
C PHE A 7 -24.14 3.43 4.38
N ILE A 8 -22.85 3.64 4.66
CA ILE A 8 -22.41 4.44 5.81
C ILE A 8 -22.83 5.90 5.63
N LEU A 9 -22.52 6.50 4.47
CA LEU A 9 -22.84 7.89 4.16
C LEU A 9 -24.35 8.14 4.13
N LYS A 10 -25.11 7.22 3.53
CA LYS A 10 -26.57 7.29 3.47
C LYS A 10 -27.21 7.31 4.85
N LYS A 11 -26.70 6.53 5.81
CA LYS A 11 -27.26 6.51 7.16
C LYS A 11 -26.79 7.68 8.03
N LEU A 12 -25.51 8.02 8.00
CA LEU A 12 -24.95 9.04 8.90
C LEU A 12 -25.32 10.46 8.46
N ILE A 13 -25.35 10.71 7.16
CA ILE A 13 -25.45 12.06 6.58
C ILE A 13 -26.76 12.21 5.76
N GLY A 14 -27.50 11.12 5.53
CA GLY A 14 -28.70 11.14 4.68
C GLY A 14 -28.39 11.29 3.18
N TRP A 15 -27.11 11.30 2.80
CA TRP A 15 -26.66 11.54 1.43
C TRP A 15 -26.68 10.25 0.62
N ASP A 16 -27.43 10.23 -0.49
CA ASP A 16 -27.45 9.10 -1.43
C ASP A 16 -26.19 9.14 -2.32
N ALA A 17 -25.08 8.70 -1.73
CA ALA A 17 -23.77 8.79 -2.35
C ALA A 17 -23.74 8.01 -3.68
N PRO A 18 -23.02 8.49 -4.71
CA PRO A 18 -22.89 7.77 -5.98
C PRO A 18 -22.39 6.32 -5.80
N LEU A 19 -22.76 5.42 -6.72
CA LEU A 19 -22.38 4.00 -6.72
C LEU A 19 -20.87 3.77 -6.64
N ILE A 20 -20.02 4.72 -7.05
CA ILE A 20 -18.56 4.60 -6.90
C ILE A 20 -18.11 4.42 -5.43
N PHE A 21 -18.87 4.95 -4.47
CA PHE A 21 -18.59 4.75 -3.04
C PHE A 21 -18.96 3.33 -2.55
N SER A 22 -19.67 2.53 -3.34
CA SER A 22 -19.95 1.13 -3.00
C SER A 22 -18.74 0.21 -3.21
N VAL A 23 -17.74 0.66 -3.99
CA VAL A 23 -16.47 -0.04 -4.21
C VAL A 23 -15.66 -0.14 -2.92
N ILE A 24 -15.69 0.91 -2.11
CA ILE A 24 -14.95 0.96 -0.84
C ILE A 24 -15.72 0.13 0.19
N GLN A 25 -15.28 -1.11 0.36
CA GLN A 25 -15.84 -2.02 1.37
C GLN A 25 -15.48 -1.53 2.77
N THR A 26 -16.44 -1.61 3.67
CA THR A 26 -16.29 -1.17 5.06
C THR A 26 -15.16 -1.91 5.76
N TYR A 27 -15.03 -3.22 5.50
CA TYR A 27 -13.92 -4.02 6.03
C TYR A 27 -12.55 -3.45 5.62
N GLY A 28 -12.34 -3.23 4.31
CA GLY A 28 -11.08 -2.69 3.79
C GLY A 28 -10.77 -1.29 4.31
N LEU A 29 -11.80 -0.44 4.45
CA LEU A 29 -11.65 0.89 5.02
C LEU A 29 -11.15 0.84 6.47
N PHE A 30 -11.81 0.07 7.33
CA PHE A 30 -11.41 -0.03 8.74
C PHE A 30 -10.07 -0.75 8.92
N LEU A 31 -9.76 -1.71 8.05
CA LEU A 31 -8.45 -2.35 8.01
C LEU A 31 -7.35 -1.32 7.70
N ALA A 32 -7.54 -0.50 6.67
CA ALA A 32 -6.59 0.57 6.34
C ALA A 32 -6.43 1.59 7.49
N ILE A 33 -7.53 2.00 8.13
CA ILE A 33 -7.49 2.88 9.31
C ILE A 33 -6.68 2.23 10.44
N THR A 34 -6.87 0.93 10.67
CA THR A 34 -6.14 0.19 11.71
C THR A 34 -4.63 0.23 11.46
N PHE A 35 -4.19 0.00 10.23
CA PHE A 35 -2.77 0.12 9.87
C PHE A 35 -2.23 1.54 10.08
N VAL A 36 -2.97 2.57 9.68
CA VAL A 36 -2.55 3.97 9.87
C VAL A 36 -2.45 4.32 11.35
N VAL A 37 -3.46 3.99 12.14
CA VAL A 37 -3.47 4.27 13.59
C VAL A 37 -2.36 3.50 14.29
N GLY A 38 -2.19 2.21 13.98
CA GLY A 38 -1.12 1.38 14.50
C GLY A 38 0.27 1.94 14.16
N ALA A 39 0.49 2.34 12.90
CA ALA A 39 1.73 2.96 12.46
C ALA A 39 2.05 4.24 13.24
N VAL A 40 1.06 5.10 13.45
CA VAL A 40 1.23 6.35 14.22
C VAL A 40 1.57 6.07 15.69
N ILE A 41 0.91 5.10 16.32
CA ILE A 41 1.17 4.73 17.72
C ILE A 41 2.59 4.16 17.85
N ILE A 42 2.95 3.19 17.00
CA ILE A 42 4.28 2.56 17.03
C ILE A 42 5.37 3.59 16.71
N TYR A 43 5.16 4.47 15.73
CA TYR A 43 6.08 5.57 15.43
C TYR A 43 6.37 6.43 16.67
N LYS A 44 5.30 6.88 17.35
CA LYS A 44 5.42 7.72 18.55
C LYS A 44 6.16 7.01 19.67
N GLU A 45 5.85 5.74 19.90
CA GLU A 45 6.47 4.96 20.98
C GLU A 45 7.94 4.63 20.69
N LEU A 46 8.29 4.24 19.45
CA LEU A 46 9.68 4.04 19.05
C LEU A 46 10.48 5.34 19.15
N LYS A 47 9.90 6.48 18.74
CA LYS A 47 10.54 7.78 18.86
C LYS A 47 10.76 8.18 20.31
N ARG A 48 9.78 7.96 21.18
CA ARG A 48 9.91 8.19 22.63
C ARG A 48 11.04 7.34 23.21
N LYS A 49 11.01 6.03 22.98
CA LYS A 49 12.04 5.12 23.51
C LYS A 49 13.44 5.40 22.98
N TYR A 50 13.58 5.81 21.72
CA TYR A 50 14.86 6.25 21.16
C TYR A 50 15.37 7.52 21.85
N ASN A 51 14.51 8.51 22.06
CA ASN A 51 14.87 9.74 22.76
C ASN A 51 15.22 9.50 24.25
N ASP A 52 14.58 8.51 24.88
CA ASP A 52 14.88 8.07 26.24
C ASP A 52 16.19 7.25 26.33
N GLY A 53 16.88 7.01 25.20
CA GLY A 53 18.11 6.22 25.14
C GLY A 53 17.91 4.71 25.28
N LEU A 54 16.67 4.22 25.23
CA LEU A 54 16.33 2.80 25.35
C LEU A 54 16.50 2.04 24.03
N LEU A 55 16.54 2.75 22.90
CA LEU A 55 16.75 2.18 21.57
C LEU A 55 17.92 2.85 20.88
N ASN A 56 18.73 2.04 20.22
CA ASN A 56 19.83 2.49 19.38
C ASN A 56 19.42 2.49 17.90
N GLU A 57 20.28 3.07 17.08
CA GLU A 57 20.16 2.99 15.63
C GLU A 57 20.27 1.54 15.15
N VAL A 58 19.57 1.23 14.07
CA VAL A 58 19.55 -0.10 13.46
C VAL A 58 20.32 -0.02 12.15
N THR A 59 21.29 -0.91 12.01
CA THR A 59 22.06 -1.07 10.78
C THR A 59 21.20 -1.73 9.71
N VAL A 60 20.96 -1.03 8.61
CA VAL A 60 20.17 -1.50 7.48
C VAL A 60 21.01 -1.49 6.21
N THR A 61 20.98 -2.60 5.48
CA THR A 61 21.57 -2.67 4.13
C THR A 61 20.53 -2.19 3.13
N VAL A 62 20.76 -1.02 2.55
CA VAL A 62 19.92 -0.51 1.45
C VAL A 62 20.50 -1.04 0.14
N ASN A 63 19.68 -1.75 -0.63
CA ASN A 63 20.03 -2.16 -1.98
C ASN A 63 19.06 -1.53 -2.97
N PRO A 64 19.47 -0.46 -3.66
CA PRO A 64 18.59 0.22 -4.62
C PRO A 64 18.09 -0.70 -5.75
N GLN A 65 18.84 -1.76 -6.09
CA GLN A 65 18.39 -2.75 -7.09
C GLN A 65 17.23 -3.61 -6.57
N ASN A 66 17.20 -3.93 -5.28
CA ASN A 66 16.06 -4.65 -4.69
C ASN A 66 14.83 -3.74 -4.71
N ASP A 67 14.99 -2.47 -4.36
CA ASP A 67 13.89 -1.50 -4.40
C ASP A 67 13.32 -1.37 -5.81
N LEU A 68 14.16 -1.37 -6.84
CA LEU A 68 13.74 -1.36 -8.24
C LEU A 68 12.84 -2.56 -8.57
N ILE A 69 13.27 -3.76 -8.19
CA ILE A 69 12.51 -5.01 -8.43
C ILE A 69 11.20 -4.98 -7.65
N ILE A 70 11.24 -4.61 -6.37
CA ILE A 70 10.05 -4.52 -5.51
C ILE A 70 9.04 -3.53 -6.10
N ASN A 71 9.48 -2.34 -6.53
CA ASN A 71 8.61 -1.36 -7.17
C ASN A 71 8.01 -1.89 -8.49
N GLY A 72 8.78 -2.62 -9.29
CA GLY A 72 8.29 -3.26 -10.50
C GLY A 72 7.24 -4.34 -10.23
N VAL A 73 7.48 -5.20 -9.24
CA VAL A 73 6.54 -6.26 -8.82
C VAL A 73 5.25 -5.67 -8.25
N ILE A 74 5.37 -4.68 -7.35
CA ILE A 74 4.22 -3.96 -6.80
C ILE A 74 3.43 -3.29 -7.92
N GLY A 75 4.11 -2.58 -8.82
CA GLY A 75 3.47 -1.96 -9.98
C GLY A 75 2.78 -2.97 -10.89
N PHE A 76 3.37 -4.15 -11.08
CA PHE A 76 2.74 -5.22 -11.84
C PHE A 76 1.47 -5.73 -11.17
N ILE A 77 1.53 -6.05 -9.87
CA ILE A 77 0.36 -6.57 -9.12
C ILE A 77 -0.79 -5.56 -9.15
N PHE A 78 -0.50 -4.28 -8.87
CA PHE A 78 -1.52 -3.24 -8.91
C PHE A 78 -2.02 -2.98 -10.34
N GLY A 79 -1.12 -2.90 -11.32
CA GLY A 79 -1.49 -2.64 -12.72
C GLY A 79 -2.34 -3.76 -13.31
N TYR A 80 -2.05 -5.01 -12.93
CA TYR A 80 -2.78 -6.19 -13.33
C TYR A 80 -4.25 -6.09 -12.93
N LYS A 81 -4.52 -5.64 -11.71
CA LYS A 81 -5.90 -5.44 -11.21
C LYS A 81 -6.52 -4.15 -11.73
N LEU A 82 -5.82 -3.02 -11.61
CA LEU A 82 -6.37 -1.69 -11.88
C LEU A 82 -6.79 -1.52 -13.34
N LEU A 83 -6.00 -1.96 -14.31
CA LEU A 83 -6.39 -1.80 -15.70
C LEU A 83 -7.62 -2.66 -16.04
N HIS A 84 -7.71 -3.86 -15.47
CA HIS A 84 -8.89 -4.71 -15.65
C HIS A 84 -10.14 -4.07 -15.03
N ILE A 85 -10.03 -3.47 -13.84
CA ILE A 85 -11.13 -2.72 -13.21
C ILE A 85 -11.59 -1.56 -14.10
N VAL A 86 -10.67 -0.84 -14.76
CA VAL A 86 -11.02 0.27 -15.65
C VAL A 86 -11.74 -0.23 -16.91
N LEU A 87 -11.31 -1.37 -17.46
CA LEU A 87 -11.89 -1.95 -18.67
C LEU A 87 -13.23 -2.64 -18.42
N ASP A 88 -13.41 -3.28 -17.27
CA ASP A 88 -14.65 -3.96 -16.88
C ASP A 88 -15.17 -3.47 -15.52
N TYR A 89 -15.39 -2.15 -15.45
CA TYR A 89 -15.87 -1.49 -14.24
C TYR A 89 -17.26 -1.99 -13.83
N SER A 90 -18.13 -2.29 -14.79
CA SER A 90 -19.50 -2.77 -14.55
C SER A 90 -19.53 -4.09 -13.78
N THR A 91 -18.67 -5.04 -14.14
CA THR A 91 -18.60 -6.34 -13.45
C THR A 91 -17.93 -6.18 -12.09
N PHE A 92 -16.90 -5.33 -12.00
CA PHE A 92 -16.20 -5.06 -10.75
C PHE A 92 -17.13 -4.49 -9.66
N VAL A 93 -17.97 -3.49 -9.98
CA VAL A 93 -18.86 -2.84 -8.99
C VAL A 93 -19.90 -3.81 -8.42
N GLN A 94 -20.28 -4.87 -9.16
CA GLN A 94 -21.24 -5.86 -8.69
C GLN A 94 -20.67 -6.73 -7.56
N ASN A 95 -19.39 -7.12 -7.65
CA ASN A 95 -18.76 -7.93 -6.60
C ASN A 95 -17.25 -7.60 -6.42
N PRO A 96 -16.92 -6.44 -5.82
CA PRO A 96 -15.53 -6.02 -5.64
C PRO A 96 -14.72 -7.01 -4.80
N GLN A 97 -15.34 -7.63 -3.79
CA GLN A 97 -14.67 -8.57 -2.91
C GLN A 97 -14.23 -9.83 -3.65
N ALA A 98 -15.12 -10.44 -4.44
CA ALA A 98 -14.76 -11.63 -5.23
C ALA A 98 -13.66 -11.32 -6.24
N PHE A 99 -13.70 -10.13 -6.86
CA PHE A 99 -12.69 -9.70 -7.81
C PHE A 99 -11.29 -9.52 -7.19
N VAL A 100 -11.20 -8.97 -5.98
CA VAL A 100 -9.89 -8.79 -5.30
C VAL A 100 -9.20 -10.13 -5.08
N PHE A 101 -9.96 -11.18 -4.72
CA PHE A 101 -9.43 -12.52 -4.50
C PHE A 101 -9.37 -13.40 -5.76
N SER A 102 -9.86 -12.93 -6.90
CA SER A 102 -9.79 -13.68 -8.16
C SER A 102 -8.38 -13.64 -8.77
N SER A 103 -8.10 -14.55 -9.69
CA SER A 103 -6.91 -14.48 -10.55
C SER A 103 -7.11 -13.58 -11.78
N GLU A 104 -8.29 -13.00 -11.96
CA GLU A 104 -8.61 -12.15 -13.12
C GLU A 104 -7.85 -10.83 -13.05
N GLY A 105 -7.40 -10.37 -14.23
CA GLY A 105 -6.71 -9.11 -14.40
C GLY A 105 -6.22 -8.90 -15.82
N SER A 106 -5.31 -7.94 -16.00
CA SER A 106 -4.76 -7.55 -17.29
C SER A 106 -3.24 -7.61 -17.25
N VAL A 107 -2.65 -8.61 -17.91
CA VAL A 107 -1.18 -8.73 -18.02
C VAL A 107 -0.58 -7.46 -18.62
N LEU A 108 -1.25 -6.87 -19.61
CA LEU A 108 -0.84 -5.60 -20.20
C LEU A 108 -0.81 -4.47 -19.16
N GLY A 109 -1.83 -4.38 -18.31
CA GLY A 109 -1.89 -3.40 -17.23
C GLY A 109 -0.77 -3.58 -16.22
N GLY A 110 -0.48 -4.83 -15.86
CA GLY A 110 0.64 -5.17 -14.99
C GLY A 110 1.97 -4.76 -15.60
N LEU A 111 2.22 -5.10 -16.87
CA LEU A 111 3.46 -4.72 -17.55
C LEU A 111 3.62 -3.21 -17.67
N LEU A 112 2.55 -2.49 -18.00
CA LEU A 112 2.58 -1.02 -18.12
C LEU A 112 2.91 -0.35 -16.79
N LEU A 113 2.15 -0.64 -15.73
CA LEU A 113 2.37 0.02 -14.45
C LEU A 113 3.66 -0.47 -13.77
N GLY A 114 4.00 -1.75 -13.92
CA GLY A 114 5.27 -2.30 -13.46
C GLY A 114 6.47 -1.61 -14.12
N ALA A 115 6.42 -1.40 -15.44
CA ALA A 115 7.47 -0.67 -16.16
C ALA A 115 7.55 0.80 -15.74
N ILE A 116 6.41 1.47 -15.50
CA ILE A 116 6.37 2.84 -15.01
C ILE A 116 7.00 2.96 -13.63
N MET A 117 6.62 2.10 -12.68
CA MET A 117 7.15 2.15 -11.31
C MET A 117 8.63 1.75 -11.24
N ALA A 118 9.03 0.70 -11.95
CA ALA A 118 10.43 0.33 -12.07
C ALA A 118 11.23 1.45 -12.77
N GLY A 119 10.72 2.01 -13.87
CA GLY A 119 11.36 3.13 -14.57
C GLY A 119 11.54 4.36 -13.68
N ALA A 120 10.51 4.72 -12.91
CA ALA A 120 10.58 5.82 -11.95
C ALA A 120 11.66 5.58 -10.89
N LYS A 121 11.73 4.36 -10.32
CA LYS A 121 12.77 4.02 -9.34
C LYS A 121 14.16 3.98 -9.97
N TYR A 122 14.29 3.51 -11.20
CA TYR A 122 15.56 3.53 -11.94
C TYR A 122 16.08 4.96 -12.16
N LEU A 123 15.19 5.88 -12.55
CA LEU A 123 15.55 7.29 -12.70
C LEU A 123 15.97 7.92 -11.37
N ASP A 124 15.29 7.59 -10.27
CA ASP A 124 15.64 8.03 -8.91
C ASP A 124 17.06 7.54 -8.51
N ILE A 125 17.35 6.26 -8.73
CA ILE A 125 18.67 5.67 -8.47
C ILE A 125 19.77 6.39 -9.25
N ARG A 126 19.53 6.63 -10.55
CA ARG A 126 20.51 7.27 -11.42
C ARG A 126 20.69 8.76 -11.10
N LYS A 127 19.61 9.48 -10.80
CA LYS A 127 19.64 10.91 -10.48
C LYS A 127 20.37 11.17 -9.16
N ASN A 128 20.21 10.30 -8.17
CA ASN A 128 20.78 10.45 -6.83
C ASN A 128 22.05 9.61 -6.60
N ASP A 129 22.61 8.96 -7.64
CA ASP A 129 23.77 8.04 -7.58
C ASP A 129 23.67 7.04 -6.42
N LEU A 130 22.47 6.48 -6.20
CA LEU A 130 22.20 5.60 -5.07
C LEU A 130 22.98 4.29 -5.23
N LYS A 131 23.81 3.98 -4.24
CA LYS A 131 24.62 2.75 -4.20
C LYS A 131 24.15 1.86 -3.08
N LYS A 132 24.56 0.59 -3.15
CA LYS A 132 24.37 -0.33 -2.04
C LYS A 132 25.22 0.16 -0.88
N GLU A 133 24.57 0.50 0.23
CA GLU A 133 25.23 1.03 1.40
C GLU A 133 24.63 0.47 2.68
N ILE A 134 25.46 0.44 3.72
CA ILE A 134 25.06 0.08 5.08
C ILE A 134 24.88 1.39 5.81
N ILE A 135 23.63 1.74 6.12
CA ILE A 135 23.29 2.96 6.83
C ILE A 135 22.68 2.64 8.18
N GLN A 136 22.91 3.55 9.14
CA GLN A 136 22.23 3.51 10.42
C GLN A 136 20.93 4.30 10.29
N LYS A 137 19.81 3.65 10.56
CA LYS A 137 18.48 4.29 10.60
C LYS A 137 17.96 4.30 12.02
N LYS A 138 17.21 5.34 12.35
CA LYS A 138 16.42 5.34 13.58
C LYS A 138 15.30 4.30 13.47
N PRO A 139 14.99 3.55 14.54
CA PRO A 139 13.94 2.53 14.48
C PRO A 139 12.58 3.06 13.98
N TYR A 140 12.23 4.30 14.30
CA TYR A 140 10.97 4.92 13.88
C TYR A 140 10.96 5.36 12.40
N ASP A 141 12.10 5.38 11.70
CA ASP A 141 12.14 5.63 10.25
C ASP A 141 11.77 4.37 9.45
N LEU A 142 11.75 3.21 10.11
CA LEU A 142 11.42 1.91 9.52
C LEU A 142 9.93 1.56 9.61
N ILE A 143 9.09 2.48 10.09
CA ILE A 143 7.65 2.23 10.26
C ILE A 143 6.96 1.84 8.94
N GLY A 144 7.37 2.47 7.82
CA GLY A 144 6.86 2.10 6.50
C GLY A 144 7.12 0.63 6.18
N ASP A 145 8.36 0.18 6.35
CA ASP A 145 8.78 -1.20 6.10
C ASP A 145 8.01 -2.18 7.00
N MET A 146 7.84 -1.83 8.29
CA MET A 146 7.05 -2.63 9.23
C MET A 146 5.58 -2.75 8.81
N VAL A 147 4.96 -1.66 8.33
CA VAL A 147 3.58 -1.65 7.86
C VAL A 147 3.44 -2.51 6.61
N VAL A 148 4.40 -2.45 5.67
CA VAL A 148 4.39 -3.31 4.48
C VAL A 148 4.50 -4.78 4.87
N ILE A 149 5.42 -5.12 5.76
CA ILE A 149 5.56 -6.51 6.27
C ILE A 149 4.27 -6.95 6.96
N ALA A 150 3.69 -6.12 7.83
CA ALA A 150 2.44 -6.43 8.50
C ALA A 150 1.27 -6.57 7.51
N ALA A 151 1.23 -5.78 6.45
CA ALA A 151 0.23 -5.90 5.40
C ALA A 151 0.40 -7.17 4.56
N ILE A 152 1.62 -7.74 4.48
CA ILE A 152 1.91 -8.99 3.74
C ILE A 152 1.81 -10.24 4.64
N LEU A 153 1.95 -10.11 5.95
CA LEU A 153 1.94 -11.26 6.87
C LEU A 153 0.71 -11.32 7.78
N GLY A 154 -0.04 -10.22 7.91
CA GLY A 154 -1.10 -10.05 8.90
C GLY A 154 -2.48 -10.57 8.49
N PHE A 155 -2.57 -11.44 7.48
CA PHE A 155 -3.81 -12.10 7.07
C PHE A 155 -3.95 -13.48 7.70
#